data_AF-K1ZX92-F1
#
_entry.id   AF-K1ZX92-F1
#
_cell.length_a   1.000
_cell.length_b   1.000
_cell.length_c   1.000
_cell.angle_alpha   90.00
_cell.angle_beta   90.00
_cell.angle_gamma   90.00
#
_symmetry.space_group_name_H-M   'P 1'
#
loop_
_entity.id
_entity.type
_entity.pdbx_description
1 polymer ?
#
loop_
_entity_poly.entity_id
_entity_poly.type
_entity_poly.pdbx_seq_one_letter_code
_entity_poly.pdbx_strand_id
1 'polypeptide(L)' 'MSDIEIEIDGKRLTAKPNSMVIQVADNAGIYIPRFCYHKHL' A
#
# COMPACT_ATOMS: atom_id res chain seq x y z
N MET A 1 15.02 11.70 -3.50
CA MET A 1 14.19 10.54 -3.11
C MET A 1 13.25 11.01 -2.02
N SER A 2 11.98 11.18 -2.33
CA SER A 2 10.98 11.68 -1.38
C SER A 2 10.05 10.55 -0.99
N ASP A 3 10.61 9.48 -0.42
CA ASP A 3 9.80 8.40 0.13
C ASP A 3 9.01 8.92 1.34
N ILE A 4 7.78 8.46 1.50
CA ILE A 4 6.82 8.91 2.51
C ILE A 4 6.63 7.77 3.52
N GLU A 5 6.71 8.08 4.81
CA GLU A 5 6.32 7.13 5.85
C GLU A 5 4.79 7.15 6.04
N ILE A 6 4.20 5.96 6.04
CA ILE A 6 2.78 5.75 6.34
C ILE A 6 2.62 4.60 7.34
N GLU A 7 1.55 4.61 8.11
CA GLU A 7 1.24 3.54 9.07
C GLU A 7 0.00 2.77 8.62
N ILE A 8 0.09 1.43 8.58
CA ILE A 8 -1.01 0.52 8.25
C ILE A 8 -1.04 -0.59 9.30
N ASP A 9 -2.18 -0.79 9.98
CA ASP A 9 -2.36 -1.76 11.07
C ASP A 9 -1.27 -1.68 12.16
N GLY A 10 -0.83 -0.46 12.53
CA GLY A 10 0.23 -0.23 13.51
C GLY A 10 1.66 -0.53 13.00
N LYS A 11 1.81 -0.90 11.72
CA LYS A 11 3.12 -1.10 11.07
C LYS A 11 3.49 0.15 10.28
N ARG A 12 4.65 0.72 10.59
CA ARG A 12 5.26 1.81 9.81
C ARG A 12 5.87 1.23 8.53
N LEU A 13 5.47 1.79 7.39
CA LEU A 13 5.86 1.38 6.05
C LEU A 13 6.36 2.59 5.25
N THR A 14 7.34 2.34 4.39
CA THR A 14 7.87 3.35 3.48
C THR A 14 7.21 3.20 2.10
N ALA A 15 6.58 4.27 1.62
CA ALA A 15 5.86 4.31 0.35
C ALA A 15 6.48 5.35 -0.59
N LYS A 16 6.49 5.06 -1.89
CA LYS A 16 6.88 6.07 -2.89
C LYS A 16 5.72 7.04 -3.14
N PRO A 17 6.00 8.33 -3.44
CA PRO A 17 4.97 9.27 -3.88
C PRO A 17 4.15 8.71 -5.03
N ASN A 18 2.84 8.96 -5.04
CA ASN A 18 1.87 8.43 -6.00
C ASN A 18 1.67 6.90 -5.96
N SER A 19 2.28 6.17 -5.01
CA SER A 19 1.92 4.76 -4.79
C SER A 19 0.53 4.66 -4.17
N MET A 20 -0.24 3.67 -4.58
CA MET A 20 -1.53 3.41 -3.94
C MET A 20 -1.32 2.68 -2.61
N VAL A 21 -2.11 3.05 -1.59
CA VAL A 21 -2.07 2.40 -0.27
C VAL A 21 -2.20 0.88 -0.39
N ILE A 22 -3.05 0.41 -1.30
CA ILE A 22 -3.25 -1.03 -1.55
C ILE A 22 -1.99 -1.73 -2.08
N GLN A 23 -1.17 -1.06 -2.88
CA GLN A 23 0.09 -1.64 -3.36
C GLN A 23 1.12 -1.71 -2.23
N VAL A 24 1.14 -0.71 -1.36
CA VAL A 24 2.04 -0.70 -0.19
C VAL A 24 1.61 -1.77 0.83
N ALA A 25 0.32 -1.92 1.06
CA ALA A 25 -0.26 -2.97 1.90
C ALA A 25 0.02 -4.37 1.33
N ASP A 26 -0.22 -4.59 0.03
CA ASP A 26 0.06 -5.86 -0.65
C ASP A 26 1.56 -6.21 -0.55
N ASN A 27 2.46 -5.24 -0.74
CA ASN A 27 3.91 -5.45 -0.59
C ASN A 27 4.32 -5.78 0.86
N ALA A 28 3.57 -5.28 1.85
CA ALA A 28 3.78 -5.56 3.26
C ALA A 28 3.06 -6.85 3.74
N GLY A 29 2.39 -7.56 2.83
CA GLY A 29 1.61 -8.76 3.14
C GLY A 29 0.31 -8.48 3.92
N ILE A 30 -0.18 -7.24 3.89
CA ILE A 30 -1.44 -6.83 4.53
C ILE A 30 -2.55 -6.99 3.50
N TYR A 31 -3.39 -7.99 3.69
CA TYR A 31 -4.49 -8.27 2.79
C TYR A 31 -5.64 -7.26 2.99
N ILE A 32 -5.85 -6.39 2.01
CA ILE A 32 -7.02 -5.51 1.95
C ILE A 32 -8.07 -6.15 1.03
N PRO A 33 -9.24 -6.60 1.56
CA PRO A 33 -10.31 -7.17 0.76
C PRO A 33 -10.85 -6.13 -0.21
N ARG A 34 -11.06 -6.56 -1.45
CA ARG A 34 -11.45 -5.69 -2.57
C ARG A 34 -12.48 -6.37 -3.45
N PHE A 35 -13.45 -5.60 -3.92
CA PHE A 35 -14.49 -6.07 -4.84
C PHE A 35 -14.17 -5.68 -6.29
N CYS A 36 -13.80 -4.42 -6.53
CA CYS A 36 -13.59 -3.87 -7.87
C CYS A 36 -12.11 -3.62 -8.23
N TYR A 37 -11.20 -3.53 -7.25
CA TYR A 37 -9.78 -3.28 -7.54
C TYR A 37 -9.10 -4.53 -8.11
N HIS A 38 -8.68 -4.42 -9.36
CA HIS A 38 -7.86 -5.42 -10.04
C HIS A 38 -6.58 -4.74 -10.51
N LYS A 39 -5.42 -5.34 -10.20
CA LYS A 39 -4.10 -4.80 -10.58
C LYS A 39 -3.88 -4.75 -12.11
N HIS A 40 -4.74 -5.40 -12.89
CA HIS A 40 -4.58 -5.66 -14.32
C HIS A 40 -5.83 -5.36 -15.17
N LEU A 41 -6.77 -4.55 -14.65
CA LEU A 41 -7.89 -4.01 -15.45
C LEU A 41 -7.58 -2.59 -15.91
#